data_AF-A0A847VEE5-F1
#
_entry.id   AF-A0A847VEE5-F1
#
_cell.length_a   1.000
_cell.length_b   1.000
_cell.length_c   1.000
_cell.angle_alpha   90.00
_cell.angle_beta   90.00
_cell.angle_gamma   90.00
#
_symmetry.space_group_name_H-M   'P 1'
#
loop_
_entity.id
_entity.type
_entity.pdbx_description
1 polymer ?
#
loop_
_entity_poly.entity_id
_entity_poly.type
_entity_poly.pdbx_seq_one_letter_code
_entity_poly.pdbx_strand_id
1 'polypeptide(L)'
;RKEVGGVLLYGHNIINNNQVKKLNKDIKKWGSNGILVAIDQEGGVVSRLKGSIALTKSQREIRDEEEAREIAKERATLLKELGINTNFAPVVEYCTDSKAFMYNRVFNGDTDKVSKLGIASILGYQDAGIISTIKHYPGHSNTHIDSHKTLPTLSISDSEWEEYIYTFKDIVKRAEVDMIMTGHILLPKIDKYPSTLSHEIIGNRLRRNLGYKGVVISDDMLMKSIEEIDTHCNIAKQALLAGNDILIYSGNLEIQNEVYECILQSVITQEIEESIIDEKVLRVLKLKIKYNLIDTTPVEN
;
A
#
# COMPACT_ATOMS: atom_id res chain seq x y z
N ARG A 1 -5.67 22.07 13.67
CA ARG A 1 -6.56 20.88 13.78
C ARG A 1 -5.73 19.71 13.27
N LYS A 2 -5.68 18.56 13.96
CA LYS A 2 -4.98 17.38 13.41
C LYS A 2 -5.81 16.85 12.24
N GLU A 3 -5.26 16.91 11.02
CA GLU A 3 -5.94 16.46 9.82
C GLU A 3 -5.32 15.16 9.34
N VAL A 4 -6.09 14.06 9.39
CA VAL A 4 -5.63 12.77 8.90
C VAL A 4 -5.72 12.70 7.38
N GLY A 5 -4.67 12.19 6.73
CA GLY A 5 -4.59 12.06 5.27
C GLY A 5 -5.44 10.93 4.70
N GLY A 6 -5.75 9.90 5.50
CA GLY A 6 -6.53 8.73 5.12
C GLY A 6 -7.03 7.90 6.30
N VAL A 7 -7.94 6.96 6.02
CA VAL A 7 -8.51 5.97 6.94
C VAL A 7 -8.52 4.61 6.25
N LEU A 8 -8.08 3.56 6.95
CA LEU A 8 -8.15 2.17 6.52
C LEU A 8 -9.35 1.46 7.18
N LEU A 9 -10.20 0.84 6.37
CA LEU A 9 -11.34 0.04 6.84
C LEU A 9 -10.96 -1.44 6.97
N TYR A 10 -11.25 -2.01 8.13
CA TYR A 10 -11.15 -3.42 8.44
C TYR A 10 -12.53 -4.10 8.40
N GLY A 11 -12.55 -5.43 8.46
CA GLY A 11 -13.78 -6.22 8.43
C GLY A 11 -14.75 -5.86 9.57
N HIS A 12 -14.23 -5.51 10.76
CA HIS A 12 -15.07 -5.11 11.90
C HIS A 12 -15.74 -3.73 11.70
N ASN A 13 -15.32 -2.93 10.71
CA ASN A 13 -15.98 -1.68 10.34
C ASN A 13 -17.13 -1.88 9.34
N ILE A 14 -17.30 -3.10 8.82
CA ILE A 14 -18.20 -3.43 7.71
C ILE A 14 -19.32 -4.33 8.23
N ILE A 15 -20.52 -3.76 8.35
CA ILE A 15 -21.73 -4.50 8.74
C ILE A 15 -22.59 -4.79 7.52
N ASN A 16 -22.88 -3.75 6.72
CA ASN A 16 -23.62 -3.84 5.46
C ASN A 16 -23.38 -2.60 4.60
N ASN A 17 -23.81 -2.66 3.32
CA ASN A 17 -23.56 -1.59 2.34
C ASN A 17 -24.12 -0.22 2.78
N ASN A 18 -25.31 -0.16 3.38
CA ASN A 18 -25.91 1.10 3.82
C ASN A 18 -25.11 1.73 4.96
N GLN A 19 -24.68 0.91 5.93
CA GLN A 19 -23.83 1.36 7.03
C GLN A 19 -22.48 1.86 6.53
N VAL A 20 -21.82 1.14 5.62
CA VAL A 20 -20.51 1.56 5.06
C VAL A 20 -20.63 2.86 4.26
N LYS A 21 -21.67 3.00 3.43
CA LYS A 21 -21.94 4.27 2.70
C LYS A 21 -22.08 5.44 3.66
N LYS A 22 -22.83 5.27 4.75
CA LYS A 22 -22.99 6.30 5.78
C LYS A 22 -21.66 6.60 6.47
N LEU A 23 -20.93 5.57 6.90
CA LEU A 23 -19.63 5.72 7.55
C LEU A 23 -18.66 6.52 6.66
N ASN A 24 -18.55 6.18 5.39
CA ASN A 24 -17.63 6.85 4.46
C ASN A 24 -18.08 8.28 4.12
N LYS A 25 -19.39 8.56 4.10
CA LYS A 25 -19.90 9.92 4.00
C LYS A 25 -19.51 10.75 5.24
N ASP A 26 -19.64 10.16 6.43
CA ASP A 26 -19.25 10.81 7.68
C ASP A 26 -17.73 11.05 7.71
N ILE A 27 -16.90 10.06 7.34
CA ILE A 27 -15.44 10.20 7.22
C ILE A 27 -15.07 11.35 6.28
N LYS A 28 -15.68 11.44 5.09
CA LYS A 28 -15.40 12.53 4.14
C LYS A 28 -15.83 13.91 4.65
N LYS A 29 -16.87 13.98 5.49
CA LYS A 29 -17.33 15.23 6.10
C LYS A 29 -16.39 15.75 7.19
N TRP A 30 -15.82 14.83 7.98
CA TRP A 30 -15.00 15.18 9.15
C TRP A 30 -13.49 15.12 8.89
N GLY A 31 -13.07 14.41 7.84
CA GLY A 31 -11.69 14.25 7.43
C GLY A 31 -11.13 15.45 6.68
N SER A 32 -9.84 15.36 6.33
CA SER A 32 -9.18 16.33 5.45
C SER A 32 -9.84 16.36 4.06
N ASN A 33 -9.67 17.48 3.35
CA ASN A 33 -10.08 17.55 1.96
C ASN A 33 -9.40 16.43 1.15
N GLY A 34 -10.21 15.69 0.38
CA GLY A 34 -9.77 14.51 -0.36
C GLY A 34 -9.20 13.37 0.48
N ILE A 35 -9.72 13.13 1.68
CA ILE A 35 -9.30 11.99 2.52
C ILE A 35 -9.31 10.65 1.74
N LEU A 36 -8.24 9.87 1.89
CA LEU A 36 -8.16 8.52 1.35
C LEU A 36 -8.99 7.59 2.24
N VAL A 37 -9.97 6.89 1.67
CA VAL A 37 -10.71 5.83 2.33
C VAL A 37 -10.27 4.52 1.69
N ALA A 38 -9.47 3.77 2.43
CA ALA A 38 -8.75 2.58 1.97
C ALA A 38 -9.35 1.28 2.52
N ILE A 39 -9.09 0.18 1.81
CA ILE A 39 -9.49 -1.17 2.18
C ILE A 39 -8.53 -2.21 1.60
N ASP A 40 -8.42 -3.38 2.21
CA ASP A 40 -7.80 -4.57 1.59
C ASP A 40 -8.86 -5.45 0.91
N GLN A 41 -9.27 -5.09 -0.30
CA GLN A 41 -10.15 -5.92 -1.12
C GLN A 41 -9.32 -6.63 -2.21
N GLU A 42 -8.58 -7.68 -1.82
CA GLU A 42 -7.79 -8.51 -2.74
C GLU A 42 -8.64 -9.61 -3.40
N GLY A 43 -9.67 -10.07 -2.68
CA GLY A 43 -10.41 -11.29 -2.97
C GLY A 43 -9.81 -12.51 -2.28
N GLY A 44 -10.43 -13.68 -2.47
CA GLY A 44 -10.04 -14.91 -1.80
C GLY A 44 -10.03 -14.77 -0.27
N VAL A 45 -8.90 -15.10 0.34
CA VAL A 45 -8.72 -15.10 1.80
C VAL A 45 -8.64 -13.68 2.39
N VAL A 46 -8.38 -12.65 1.59
CA VAL A 46 -8.36 -11.24 2.01
C VAL A 46 -9.47 -10.48 1.28
N SER A 47 -10.68 -10.65 1.81
CA SER A 47 -11.90 -10.03 1.28
C SER A 47 -12.69 -9.43 2.44
N ARG A 48 -12.75 -8.10 2.53
CA ARG A 48 -13.48 -7.39 3.59
C ARG A 48 -14.96 -7.28 3.26
N LEU A 49 -15.27 -6.96 2.00
CA LEU A 49 -16.61 -6.99 1.44
C LEU A 49 -16.88 -8.35 0.79
N LYS A 50 -18.15 -8.73 0.72
CA LYS A 50 -18.66 -9.95 0.09
C LYS A 50 -19.90 -9.61 -0.72
N GLY A 51 -20.42 -10.56 -1.50
CA GLY A 51 -21.72 -10.42 -2.18
C GLY A 51 -21.65 -10.36 -3.71
N SER A 52 -20.45 -10.43 -4.31
CA SER A 52 -20.28 -10.74 -5.73
C SER A 52 -19.06 -11.62 -5.95
N ILE A 53 -19.01 -12.29 -7.10
CA ILE A 53 -17.86 -13.12 -7.50
C ILE A 53 -16.61 -12.25 -7.60
N ALA A 54 -16.68 -11.04 -8.18
CA ALA A 54 -15.52 -10.17 -8.28
C ALA A 54 -14.96 -9.74 -6.92
N LEU A 55 -15.82 -9.54 -5.91
CA LEU A 55 -15.35 -9.24 -4.55
C LEU A 55 -14.57 -10.40 -3.94
N THR A 56 -14.98 -11.64 -4.16
CA THR A 56 -14.43 -12.81 -3.46
C THR A 56 -13.49 -13.68 -4.28
N LYS A 57 -13.41 -13.52 -5.61
CA LYS A 57 -12.52 -14.31 -6.47
C LYS A 57 -11.06 -14.12 -6.07
N SER A 58 -10.34 -15.22 -5.83
CA SER A 58 -8.91 -15.16 -5.47
C SER A 58 -8.08 -14.76 -6.68
N GLN A 59 -6.98 -14.03 -6.46
CA GLN A 59 -6.00 -13.76 -7.52
C GLN A 59 -5.42 -15.05 -8.13
N ARG A 60 -5.34 -16.14 -7.36
CA ARG A 60 -4.87 -17.44 -7.87
C ARG A 60 -5.79 -18.03 -8.95
N GLU A 61 -7.07 -17.66 -8.94
CA GLU A 61 -8.10 -18.18 -9.85
C GLU A 61 -8.27 -17.32 -11.10
N ILE A 62 -7.57 -16.18 -11.17
CA ILE A 62 -7.58 -15.28 -12.33
C ILE A 62 -6.63 -15.85 -13.39
N ARG A 63 -7.14 -16.07 -14.59
CA ARG A 63 -6.47 -16.89 -15.62
C ARG A 63 -5.65 -16.08 -16.60
N ASP A 64 -6.14 -14.92 -17.02
CA ASP A 64 -5.62 -14.09 -18.09
C ASP A 64 -5.84 -12.59 -17.81
N GLU A 65 -5.25 -11.73 -18.64
CA GLU A 65 -5.28 -10.28 -18.46
C GLU A 65 -6.68 -9.69 -18.61
N GLU A 66 -7.52 -10.26 -19.47
CA GLU A 66 -8.91 -9.81 -19.66
C GLU A 66 -9.71 -10.02 -18.37
N GLU A 67 -9.68 -11.24 -17.83
CA GLU A 67 -10.34 -11.57 -16.57
C GLU A 67 -9.78 -10.75 -15.40
N ALA A 68 -8.47 -10.51 -15.37
CA ALA A 68 -7.84 -9.67 -14.34
C ALA A 68 -8.36 -8.23 -14.35
N ARG A 69 -8.50 -7.64 -15.54
CA ARG A 69 -9.01 -6.27 -15.69
C ARG A 69 -10.49 -6.18 -15.34
N GLU A 70 -11.30 -7.13 -15.80
CA GLU A 70 -12.75 -7.17 -15.53
C GLU A 70 -13.04 -7.31 -14.03
N ILE A 71 -12.40 -8.26 -13.36
CA ILE A 71 -12.58 -8.48 -11.92
C ILE A 71 -12.13 -7.25 -11.13
N ALA A 72 -10.99 -6.65 -11.48
CA ALA A 72 -10.52 -5.43 -10.83
C ALA A 72 -11.49 -4.26 -11.03
N LYS A 73 -12.01 -4.08 -12.25
CA LYS A 73 -12.97 -3.01 -12.58
C LYS A 73 -14.31 -3.17 -11.89
N GLU A 74 -14.87 -4.38 -11.84
CA GLU A 74 -16.12 -4.65 -11.11
C GLU A 74 -15.93 -4.39 -9.61
N ARG A 75 -14.85 -4.93 -9.03
CA ARG A 75 -14.51 -4.71 -7.63
C ARG A 75 -14.35 -3.22 -7.31
N ALA A 76 -13.61 -2.50 -8.16
CA ALA A 76 -13.40 -1.06 -8.01
C ALA A 76 -14.71 -0.26 -8.07
N THR A 77 -15.61 -0.64 -8.97
CA THR A 77 -16.95 -0.02 -9.09
C THR A 77 -17.75 -0.19 -7.80
N LEU A 78 -17.78 -1.42 -7.25
CA LEU A 78 -18.47 -1.72 -5.99
C LEU A 78 -17.85 -0.96 -4.81
N LEU A 79 -16.52 -0.84 -4.74
CA LEU A 79 -15.83 -0.03 -3.73
C LEU A 79 -16.22 1.45 -3.83
N LYS A 80 -16.23 1.99 -5.05
CA LYS A 80 -16.57 3.40 -5.31
C LYS A 80 -18.00 3.73 -4.91
N GLU A 81 -18.95 2.84 -5.17
CA GLU A 81 -20.34 2.99 -4.71
C GLU A 81 -20.48 3.10 -3.19
N LEU A 82 -19.57 2.45 -2.45
CA LEU A 82 -19.51 2.53 -0.99
C LEU A 82 -18.76 3.77 -0.50
N GLY A 83 -18.20 4.59 -1.40
CA GLY A 83 -17.43 5.78 -1.06
C GLY A 83 -15.96 5.50 -0.73
N ILE A 84 -15.48 4.28 -0.96
CA ILE A 84 -14.07 3.89 -0.85
C ILE A 84 -13.36 4.38 -2.11
N ASN A 85 -12.15 4.92 -1.99
CA ASN A 85 -11.40 5.48 -3.13
C ASN A 85 -9.99 4.88 -3.29
N THR A 86 -9.54 4.06 -2.34
CA THR A 86 -8.23 3.41 -2.37
C THR A 86 -8.41 1.93 -2.07
N ASN A 87 -7.76 1.07 -2.85
CA ASN A 87 -7.73 -0.37 -2.59
C ASN A 87 -6.28 -0.86 -2.52
N PHE A 88 -5.94 -1.54 -1.43
CA PHE A 88 -4.63 -2.16 -1.26
C PHE A 88 -4.56 -3.50 -2.01
N ALA A 89 -4.64 -3.42 -3.33
CA ALA A 89 -4.53 -4.52 -4.28
C ALA A 89 -4.12 -3.95 -5.65
N PRO A 90 -3.52 -4.75 -6.55
CA PRO A 90 -3.28 -6.19 -6.43
C PRO A 90 -2.02 -6.58 -5.64
N VAL A 91 -1.95 -7.85 -5.21
CA VAL A 91 -0.70 -8.44 -4.70
C VAL A 91 0.10 -8.97 -5.89
N VAL A 92 1.30 -8.44 -6.11
CA VAL A 92 2.12 -8.74 -7.31
C VAL A 92 3.42 -9.47 -6.97
N GLU A 93 3.51 -9.99 -5.75
CA GLU A 93 4.63 -10.81 -5.32
C GLU A 93 4.66 -12.13 -6.09
N TYR A 94 5.87 -12.62 -6.33
CA TYR A 94 6.08 -13.95 -6.89
C TYR A 94 6.33 -14.96 -5.78
N CYS A 95 5.42 -15.93 -5.68
CA CYS A 95 5.45 -16.99 -4.67
C CYS A 95 4.96 -18.30 -5.29
N THR A 96 5.77 -19.35 -5.19
CA THR A 96 5.50 -20.67 -5.78
C THR A 96 5.26 -21.75 -4.73
N ASP A 97 5.74 -21.55 -3.50
CA ASP A 97 5.60 -22.53 -2.43
C ASP A 97 4.17 -22.51 -1.85
N SER A 98 3.46 -23.63 -1.93
CA SER A 98 2.08 -23.75 -1.43
C SER A 98 1.93 -23.63 0.08
N LYS A 99 3.04 -23.75 0.82
CA LYS A 99 3.09 -23.55 2.28
C LYS A 99 3.46 -22.12 2.66
N ALA A 100 3.82 -21.26 1.72
CA ALA A 100 4.11 -19.86 2.03
C ALA A 100 2.82 -19.10 2.36
N PHE A 101 2.89 -18.15 3.29
CA PHE A 101 1.69 -17.45 3.77
C PHE A 101 1.03 -16.59 2.67
N MET A 102 1.81 -16.12 1.69
CA MET A 102 1.33 -15.34 0.55
C MET A 102 0.72 -16.18 -0.56
N TYR A 103 0.88 -17.51 -0.54
CA TYR A 103 0.56 -18.37 -1.67
C TYR A 103 -0.88 -18.18 -2.18
N ASN A 104 -1.86 -18.14 -1.28
CA ASN A 104 -3.28 -17.98 -1.60
C ASN A 104 -3.71 -16.56 -2.00
N ARG A 105 -2.80 -15.58 -1.89
CA ARG A 105 -3.03 -14.16 -2.17
C ARG A 105 -2.40 -13.71 -3.49
N VAL A 106 -1.35 -14.37 -3.97
CA VAL A 106 -0.66 -14.03 -5.23
C VAL A 106 -1.38 -14.58 -6.46
N PHE A 107 -1.08 -14.02 -7.63
CA PHE A 107 -1.46 -14.63 -8.91
C PHE A 107 -0.71 -15.95 -9.13
N ASN A 108 -1.29 -16.85 -9.93
CA ASN A 108 -0.63 -18.09 -10.37
C ASN A 108 0.08 -17.87 -11.72
N GLY A 109 1.23 -18.51 -11.92
CA GLY A 109 2.03 -18.39 -13.14
C GLY A 109 3.50 -18.12 -12.86
N ASP A 110 4.26 -17.85 -13.92
CA ASP A 110 5.61 -17.33 -13.83
C ASP A 110 5.61 -15.80 -13.60
N THR A 111 6.79 -15.21 -13.43
CA THR A 111 6.93 -13.78 -13.14
C THR A 111 6.38 -12.88 -14.25
N ASP A 112 6.48 -13.26 -15.52
CA ASP A 112 5.92 -12.50 -16.65
C ASP A 112 4.39 -12.50 -16.61
N LYS A 113 3.77 -13.67 -16.38
CA LYS A 113 2.33 -13.77 -16.20
C LYS A 113 1.85 -12.94 -15.01
N VAL A 114 2.52 -13.05 -13.86
CA VAL A 114 2.17 -12.24 -12.66
C VAL A 114 2.24 -10.75 -12.96
N SER A 115 3.28 -10.28 -13.67
CA SER A 115 3.39 -8.88 -14.09
C SER A 115 2.23 -8.45 -14.99
N LYS A 116 1.89 -9.24 -16.00
CA LYS A 116 0.80 -8.92 -16.94
C LYS A 116 -0.57 -8.87 -16.25
N LEU A 117 -0.85 -9.83 -15.36
CA LEU A 117 -2.09 -9.83 -14.56
C LEU A 117 -2.13 -8.64 -13.59
N GLY A 118 -1.00 -8.32 -12.95
CA GLY A 118 -0.86 -7.14 -12.10
C GLY A 118 -1.15 -5.83 -12.85
N ILE A 119 -0.57 -5.64 -14.03
CA ILE A 119 -0.83 -4.48 -14.90
C ILE A 119 -2.31 -4.40 -15.28
N ALA A 120 -2.90 -5.52 -15.70
CA ALA A 120 -4.32 -5.56 -16.07
C ALA A 120 -5.24 -5.20 -14.90
N SER A 121 -4.94 -5.69 -13.69
CA SER A 121 -5.67 -5.31 -12.48
C SER A 121 -5.52 -3.83 -12.14
N ILE A 122 -4.31 -3.26 -12.21
CA ILE A 122 -4.08 -1.81 -12.02
C ILE A 122 -4.98 -1.00 -12.96
N LEU A 123 -4.98 -1.34 -14.25
CA LEU A 123 -5.81 -0.67 -15.25
C LEU A 123 -7.31 -0.79 -14.93
N GLY A 124 -7.77 -1.96 -14.48
CA GLY A 124 -9.16 -2.15 -14.08
C GLY A 124 -9.57 -1.28 -12.89
N TYR A 125 -8.72 -1.16 -11.87
CA TYR A 125 -8.95 -0.25 -10.73
C TYR A 125 -8.97 1.21 -11.18
N GLN A 126 -8.00 1.62 -12.01
CA GLN A 126 -7.88 2.98 -12.55
C GLN A 126 -9.08 3.37 -13.43
N ASP A 127 -9.54 2.48 -14.32
CA ASP A 127 -10.70 2.71 -15.19
C ASP A 127 -11.98 3.03 -14.39
N ALA A 128 -12.13 2.46 -13.20
CA ALA A 128 -13.26 2.74 -12.32
C ALA A 128 -13.01 3.94 -11.38
N GLY A 129 -11.81 4.51 -11.38
CA GLY A 129 -11.43 5.63 -10.52
C GLY A 129 -11.15 5.22 -9.07
N ILE A 130 -10.57 4.04 -8.86
CA ILE A 130 -10.01 3.61 -7.58
C ILE A 130 -8.47 3.65 -7.66
N ILE A 131 -7.85 4.19 -6.62
CA ILE A 131 -6.39 4.16 -6.44
C ILE A 131 -5.98 2.71 -6.15
N SER A 132 -5.11 2.17 -7.00
CA SER A 132 -4.54 0.83 -6.81
C SER A 132 -3.20 0.89 -6.07
N THR A 133 -2.91 -0.15 -5.29
CA THR A 133 -1.65 -0.26 -4.56
C THR A 133 -1.06 -1.64 -4.75
N ILE A 134 0.04 -1.73 -5.49
CA ILE A 134 0.76 -3.00 -5.60
C ILE A 134 1.55 -3.28 -4.31
N LYS A 135 1.56 -4.54 -3.87
CA LYS A 135 2.16 -4.91 -2.59
C LYS A 135 2.67 -6.36 -2.54
N HIS A 136 3.55 -6.69 -1.59
CA HIS A 136 4.26 -5.82 -0.65
C HIS A 136 5.73 -5.73 -1.08
N TYR A 137 6.20 -4.56 -1.52
CA TYR A 137 7.56 -4.38 -2.01
C TYR A 137 8.60 -4.58 -0.88
N PRO A 138 9.72 -5.28 -1.11
CA PRO A 138 10.16 -5.90 -2.37
C PRO A 138 9.62 -7.33 -2.64
N GLY A 139 8.91 -7.94 -1.69
CA GLY A 139 8.19 -9.21 -1.87
C GLY A 139 8.54 -10.24 -0.79
N HIS A 140 7.57 -10.88 -0.17
CA HIS A 140 7.80 -11.89 0.87
C HIS A 140 8.36 -13.22 0.33
N SER A 141 8.38 -13.41 -1.01
CA SER A 141 8.86 -14.64 -1.66
C SER A 141 8.17 -15.89 -1.09
N ASN A 142 8.88 -17.01 -1.01
CA ASN A 142 8.40 -18.29 -0.48
C ASN A 142 8.48 -18.39 1.06
N THR A 143 8.47 -17.27 1.80
CA THR A 143 8.56 -17.34 3.27
C THR A 143 7.32 -18.00 3.88
N HIS A 144 7.56 -18.91 4.84
CA HIS A 144 6.52 -19.50 5.68
C HIS A 144 6.19 -18.63 6.90
N ILE A 145 7.00 -17.61 7.15
CA ILE A 145 6.86 -16.73 8.30
C ILE A 145 5.87 -15.62 7.98
N ASP A 146 4.81 -15.53 8.78
CA ASP A 146 3.81 -14.48 8.72
C ASP A 146 4.35 -13.20 9.38
N SER A 147 4.47 -12.12 8.60
CA SER A 147 4.97 -10.82 9.06
C SER A 147 4.11 -10.17 10.15
N HIS A 148 2.87 -10.62 10.34
CA HIS A 148 2.03 -10.21 11.47
C HIS A 148 2.54 -10.76 12.81
N LYS A 149 3.37 -11.81 12.79
CA LYS A 149 3.81 -12.55 13.99
C LYS A 149 5.29 -12.36 14.29
N THR A 150 6.13 -12.43 13.26
CA THR A 150 7.59 -12.27 13.38
C THR A 150 8.15 -11.66 12.11
N LEU A 151 9.29 -10.97 12.21
CA LEU A 151 9.94 -10.31 11.07
C LEU A 151 10.50 -11.37 10.09
N PRO A 152 9.94 -11.52 8.86
CA PRO A 152 10.49 -12.43 7.87
C PRO A 152 11.87 -11.95 7.43
N THR A 153 12.83 -12.88 7.39
CA THR A 153 14.19 -12.62 6.93
C THR A 153 14.48 -13.40 5.66
N LEU A 154 14.89 -12.72 4.61
CA LEU A 154 15.25 -13.31 3.32
C LEU A 154 16.73 -13.10 3.01
N SER A 155 17.40 -14.11 2.47
CA SER A 155 18.85 -14.10 2.21
C SER A 155 19.17 -13.72 0.76
N ILE A 156 18.54 -12.67 0.24
CA ILE A 156 18.73 -12.18 -1.14
C ILE A 156 20.00 -11.33 -1.23
N SER A 157 20.91 -11.69 -2.12
CA SER A 157 22.12 -10.93 -2.44
C SER A 157 21.87 -9.84 -3.47
N ASP A 158 22.82 -8.92 -3.63
CA ASP A 158 22.76 -7.89 -4.68
C ASP A 158 22.67 -8.47 -6.10
N SER A 159 23.33 -9.60 -6.38
CA SER A 159 23.24 -10.28 -7.68
C SER A 159 21.87 -10.90 -7.95
N GLU A 160 21.13 -11.27 -6.90
CA GLU A 160 19.79 -11.86 -7.00
C GLU A 160 18.68 -10.80 -7.01
N TRP A 161 19.00 -9.55 -6.64
CA TRP A 161 18.01 -8.50 -6.42
C TRP A 161 17.09 -8.28 -7.62
N GLU A 162 17.67 -8.14 -8.82
CA GLU A 162 16.90 -7.81 -10.03
C GLU A 162 15.92 -8.91 -10.44
N GLU A 163 16.25 -10.18 -10.16
CA GLU A 163 15.35 -11.32 -10.37
C GLU A 163 14.28 -11.36 -9.28
N TYR A 164 14.68 -11.17 -8.02
CA TYR A 164 13.79 -11.18 -6.87
C TYR A 164 12.68 -10.12 -6.97
N ILE A 165 13.00 -8.91 -7.43
CA ILE A 165 12.01 -7.83 -7.62
C ILE A 165 11.41 -7.76 -9.03
N TYR A 166 11.60 -8.78 -9.87
CA TYR A 166 11.26 -8.71 -11.29
C TYR A 166 9.82 -8.22 -11.53
N THR A 167 8.84 -8.74 -10.80
CA THR A 167 7.42 -8.38 -11.00
C THR A 167 7.17 -6.89 -10.73
N PHE A 168 7.65 -6.38 -9.60
CA PHE A 168 7.57 -4.95 -9.28
C PHE A 168 8.30 -4.08 -10.31
N LYS A 169 9.51 -4.48 -10.70
CA LYS A 169 10.31 -3.76 -11.70
C LYS A 169 9.61 -3.69 -13.05
N ASP A 170 9.08 -4.81 -13.53
CA ASP A 170 8.42 -4.88 -14.83
C ASP A 170 7.12 -4.06 -14.84
N ILE A 171 6.32 -4.16 -13.78
CA ILE A 171 5.08 -3.38 -13.62
C ILE A 171 5.37 -1.87 -13.58
N VAL A 172 6.34 -1.42 -12.77
CA VAL A 172 6.72 0.00 -12.67
C VAL A 172 7.21 0.57 -14.01
N LYS A 173 7.84 -0.27 -14.85
CA LYS A 173 8.31 0.15 -16.18
C LYS A 173 7.21 0.20 -17.24
N ARG A 174 6.14 -0.58 -17.08
CA ARG A 174 5.12 -0.81 -18.13
C ARG A 174 3.77 -0.20 -17.83
N ALA A 175 3.51 0.20 -16.59
CA ALA A 175 2.25 0.79 -16.16
C ALA A 175 2.46 1.98 -15.24
N GLU A 176 1.48 2.88 -15.24
CA GLU A 176 1.44 3.96 -14.27
C GLU A 176 0.93 3.42 -12.93
N VAL A 177 1.85 3.17 -11.99
CA VAL A 177 1.52 2.67 -10.65
C VAL A 177 1.24 3.86 -9.72
N ASP A 178 0.04 3.90 -9.13
CA ASP A 178 -0.36 4.99 -8.23
C ASP A 178 0.34 4.91 -6.87
N MET A 179 0.29 3.71 -6.27
CA MET A 179 0.84 3.42 -4.96
C MET A 179 1.61 2.10 -4.94
N ILE A 180 2.68 2.06 -4.15
CA ILE A 180 3.40 0.84 -3.79
C ILE A 180 3.41 0.74 -2.27
N MET A 181 2.96 -0.38 -1.75
CA MET A 181 3.06 -0.67 -0.32
C MET A 181 4.35 -1.43 -0.02
N THR A 182 5.11 -1.00 0.98
CA THR A 182 6.32 -1.72 1.44
C THR A 182 5.95 -2.74 2.50
N GLY A 183 6.46 -3.97 2.36
CA GLY A 183 6.33 -5.00 3.39
C GLY A 183 7.40 -4.86 4.46
N HIS A 184 7.20 -5.51 5.61
CA HIS A 184 8.19 -5.58 6.69
C HIS A 184 9.07 -6.81 6.51
N ILE A 185 10.13 -6.70 5.70
CA ILE A 185 11.00 -7.82 5.34
C ILE A 185 12.46 -7.45 5.60
N LEU A 186 13.17 -8.27 6.38
CA LEU A 186 14.60 -8.08 6.60
C LEU A 186 15.41 -8.76 5.49
N LEU A 187 16.34 -8.00 4.89
CA LEU A 187 17.23 -8.47 3.83
C LEU A 187 18.69 -8.21 4.25
N PRO A 188 19.29 -9.02 5.14
CA PRO A 188 20.54 -8.69 5.83
C PRO A 188 21.75 -8.49 4.93
N LYS A 189 21.73 -9.04 3.71
CA LYS A 189 22.78 -8.85 2.71
C LYS A 189 22.68 -7.51 1.96
N ILE A 190 21.56 -6.80 2.11
CA ILE A 190 21.27 -5.52 1.46
C ILE A 190 21.28 -4.39 2.49
N ASP A 191 20.51 -4.54 3.57
CA ASP A 191 20.43 -3.56 4.65
C ASP A 191 20.13 -4.27 5.98
N LYS A 192 20.61 -3.69 7.08
CA LYS A 192 20.33 -4.15 8.44
C LYS A 192 18.90 -3.84 8.90
N TYR A 193 18.22 -2.93 8.21
CA TYR A 193 16.85 -2.55 8.50
C TYR A 193 15.84 -3.32 7.62
N PRO A 194 14.62 -3.59 8.12
CA PRO A 194 13.52 -4.07 7.28
C PRO A 194 13.27 -3.13 6.10
N SER A 195 12.72 -3.67 5.01
CA SER A 195 12.42 -2.93 3.78
C SER A 195 11.64 -1.64 4.00
N THR A 196 10.62 -1.64 4.88
CA THR A 196 9.85 -0.43 5.22
C THR A 196 10.69 0.68 5.87
N LEU A 197 11.81 0.34 6.51
CA LEU A 197 12.70 1.25 7.23
C LEU A 197 14.05 1.49 6.51
N SER A 198 14.24 0.91 5.32
CA SER A 198 15.51 0.92 4.61
C SER A 198 15.55 1.98 3.52
N HIS A 199 16.41 2.98 3.68
CA HIS A 199 16.70 3.96 2.63
C HIS A 199 17.38 3.30 1.42
N GLU A 200 18.17 2.25 1.63
CA GLU A 200 18.76 1.50 0.53
C GLU A 200 17.69 0.84 -0.34
N ILE A 201 16.65 0.24 0.26
CA ILE A 201 15.59 -0.43 -0.49
C ILE A 201 14.60 0.56 -1.11
N ILE A 202 14.12 1.55 -0.35
CA ILE A 202 13.09 2.47 -0.85
C ILE A 202 13.72 3.65 -1.61
N GLY A 203 14.64 4.38 -0.98
CA GLY A 203 15.28 5.57 -1.54
C GLY A 203 16.21 5.26 -2.72
N ASN A 204 17.07 4.25 -2.59
CA ASN A 204 18.01 3.90 -3.66
C ASN A 204 17.37 2.96 -4.68
N ARG A 205 16.89 1.79 -4.28
CA ARG A 205 16.44 0.79 -5.28
C ARG A 205 15.09 1.14 -5.91
N LEU A 206 14.07 1.48 -5.12
CA LEU A 206 12.75 1.81 -5.67
C LEU A 206 12.70 3.20 -6.33
N ARG A 207 13.05 4.25 -5.60
CA ARG A 207 12.90 5.64 -6.05
C ARG A 207 13.94 6.06 -7.10
N ARG A 208 15.21 5.72 -6.88
CA ARG A 208 16.34 6.13 -7.73
C ARG A 208 16.56 5.15 -8.89
N ASN A 209 16.74 3.87 -8.62
CA ASN A 209 17.11 2.90 -9.66
C ASN A 209 15.92 2.51 -10.55
N LEU A 210 14.74 2.21 -9.97
CA LEU A 210 13.53 1.97 -10.75
C LEU A 210 12.83 3.25 -11.21
N GLY A 211 13.23 4.41 -10.67
CA GLY A 211 12.67 5.70 -11.04
C GLY A 211 11.23 5.93 -10.57
N TYR A 212 10.72 5.16 -9.60
CA TYR A 212 9.32 5.23 -9.16
C TYR A 212 8.96 6.59 -8.55
N LYS A 213 7.97 7.27 -9.13
CA LYS A 213 7.54 8.63 -8.72
C LYS A 213 6.19 8.69 -8.00
N GLY A 214 5.44 7.59 -7.97
CA GLY A 214 4.14 7.51 -7.29
C GLY A 214 4.28 7.53 -5.77
N VAL A 215 3.17 7.26 -5.07
CA VAL A 215 3.17 7.26 -3.60
C VAL A 215 3.74 5.94 -3.07
N VAL A 216 4.60 6.01 -2.06
CA VAL A 216 5.06 4.86 -1.27
C VAL A 216 4.33 4.89 0.06
N ILE A 217 3.69 3.78 0.43
CA ILE A 217 2.98 3.63 1.70
C ILE A 217 3.57 2.45 2.47
N SER A 218 3.68 2.55 3.79
CA SER A 218 4.07 1.41 4.60
C SER A 218 2.93 0.38 4.71
N ASP A 219 3.25 -0.88 4.94
CA ASP A 219 2.32 -1.77 5.64
C ASP A 219 2.12 -1.28 7.10
N ASP A 220 1.20 -1.88 7.85
CA ASP A 220 0.84 -1.38 9.19
C ASP A 220 2.05 -1.37 10.14
N MET A 221 2.39 -0.18 10.64
CA MET A 221 3.55 0.07 11.50
C MET A 221 3.35 -0.47 12.92
N LEU A 222 2.12 -0.89 13.26
CA LEU A 222 1.77 -1.58 14.50
C LEU A 222 1.79 -3.11 14.35
N MET A 223 2.34 -3.63 13.25
CA MET A 223 2.65 -5.05 13.14
C MET A 223 3.82 -5.40 14.05
N LYS A 224 3.70 -6.54 14.73
CA LYS A 224 4.67 -7.03 15.71
C LYS A 224 6.11 -7.13 15.18
N SER A 225 6.27 -7.37 13.87
CA SER A 225 7.57 -7.42 13.19
C SER A 225 8.33 -6.09 13.21
N ILE A 226 7.66 -4.97 13.42
CA ILE A 226 8.23 -3.62 13.45
C ILE A 226 8.23 -3.05 14.87
N GLU A 227 7.15 -3.24 15.63
CA GLU A 227 7.00 -2.65 16.98
C GLU A 227 8.14 -3.00 17.95
N GLU A 228 8.77 -4.17 17.78
CA GLU A 228 9.82 -4.65 18.67
C GLU A 228 11.22 -4.10 18.31
N ILE A 229 11.36 -3.33 17.23
CA ILE A 229 12.67 -2.86 16.72
C ILE A 229 13.18 -1.64 17.48
N ASP A 230 12.32 -0.64 17.70
CA ASP A 230 12.64 0.64 18.33
C ASP A 230 11.33 1.32 18.79
N THR A 231 11.41 2.51 19.36
CA THR A 231 10.24 3.33 19.70
C THR A 231 9.42 3.70 18.46
N HIS A 232 8.11 3.87 18.61
CA HIS A 232 7.22 4.28 17.52
C HIS A 232 7.66 5.61 16.87
N CYS A 233 8.19 6.53 17.68
CA CYS A 233 8.78 7.79 17.21
C CYS A 233 9.97 7.56 16.26
N ASN A 234 10.98 6.78 16.68
CA ASN A 234 12.14 6.49 15.84
C ASN A 234 11.77 5.70 14.58
N ILE A 235 10.90 4.71 14.72
CA ILE A 235 10.36 3.92 13.60
C ILE A 235 9.68 4.82 12.57
N ALA A 236 8.83 5.75 13.02
CA ALA A 236 8.13 6.68 12.12
C ALA A 236 9.11 7.59 11.38
N LYS A 237 10.05 8.21 12.10
CA LYS A 237 11.09 9.07 11.51
C LYS A 237 11.89 8.30 10.47
N GLN A 238 12.36 7.11 10.84
CA GLN A 238 13.14 6.26 9.96
C GLN A 238 12.35 5.83 8.72
N ALA A 239 11.08 5.44 8.85
CA ALA A 239 10.25 5.07 7.71
C ALA A 239 10.05 6.24 6.72
N LEU A 240 9.86 7.47 7.24
CA LEU A 240 9.80 8.67 6.41
C LEU A 240 11.13 8.93 5.70
N LEU A 241 12.25 8.89 6.42
CA LEU A 241 13.59 9.10 5.85
C LEU A 241 14.01 7.99 4.85
N ALA A 242 13.50 6.77 5.03
CA ALA A 242 13.69 5.67 4.10
C ALA A 242 13.04 5.96 2.74
N GLY A 243 11.89 6.64 2.74
CA GLY A 243 11.22 7.12 1.52
C GLY A 243 9.71 6.91 1.45
N ASN A 244 9.08 6.41 2.51
CA ASN A 244 7.61 6.32 2.59
C ASN A 244 7.01 7.73 2.59
N ASP A 245 5.89 7.90 1.87
CA ASP A 245 5.11 9.14 1.89
C ASP A 245 3.93 9.05 2.87
N ILE A 246 3.38 7.85 3.08
CA ILE A 246 2.28 7.58 4.02
C ILE A 246 2.68 6.44 4.95
N LEU A 247 2.42 6.59 6.25
CA LEU A 247 2.58 5.53 7.24
C LEU A 247 1.20 5.07 7.72
N ILE A 248 0.97 3.76 7.74
CA ILE A 248 -0.24 3.16 8.30
C ILE A 248 -0.01 2.86 9.78
N TYR A 249 -0.89 3.38 10.64
CA TYR A 249 -0.94 3.03 12.07
C TYR A 249 -2.37 2.62 12.40
N SER A 250 -2.66 1.31 12.44
CA SER A 250 -4.03 0.85 12.69
C SER A 250 -4.34 0.57 14.17
N GLY A 251 -5.47 1.08 14.67
CA GLY A 251 -6.07 0.61 15.93
C GLY A 251 -5.74 1.37 17.22
N ASN A 252 -4.55 1.97 17.39
CA ASN A 252 -4.19 2.67 18.64
C ASN A 252 -4.07 4.20 18.48
N LEU A 253 -5.07 4.93 18.99
CA LEU A 253 -5.13 6.40 18.90
C LEU A 253 -4.05 7.10 19.73
N GLU A 254 -3.61 6.52 20.85
CA GLU A 254 -2.55 7.08 21.68
C GLU A 254 -1.22 7.05 20.93
N ILE A 255 -0.89 5.90 20.32
CA ILE A 255 0.31 5.76 19.50
C ILE A 255 0.24 6.66 18.25
N GLN A 256 -0.91 6.74 17.58
CA GLN A 256 -1.10 7.66 16.45
C GLN A 256 -0.82 9.13 16.85
N ASN A 257 -1.26 9.54 18.03
CA ASN A 257 -0.99 10.89 18.54
C ASN A 257 0.48 11.07 18.93
N GLU A 258 1.09 10.09 19.59
CA GLU A 258 2.51 10.09 19.95
C GLU A 258 3.38 10.26 18.69
N VAL A 259 3.14 9.45 17.66
CA VAL A 259 3.87 9.52 16.39
C VAL A 259 3.67 10.87 15.72
N TYR A 260 2.44 11.38 15.66
CA TYR A 260 2.17 12.70 15.10
C TYR A 260 2.97 13.80 15.81
N GLU A 261 2.92 13.86 17.14
CA GLU A 261 3.64 14.88 17.91
C GLU A 261 5.15 14.72 17.75
N CYS A 262 5.67 13.49 17.75
CA CYS A 262 7.07 13.20 17.50
C CYS A 262 7.54 13.76 16.14
N ILE A 263 6.83 13.46 15.06
CA ILE A 263 7.21 13.95 13.72
C ILE A 263 7.10 15.47 13.65
N LEU A 264 6.04 16.06 14.20
CA LEU A 264 5.87 17.51 14.24
C LEU A 264 7.03 18.18 14.97
N GLN A 265 7.40 17.68 16.15
CA GLN A 265 8.54 18.22 16.89
C GLN A 265 9.86 18.04 16.13
N SER A 266 10.05 16.90 15.47
CA SER A 266 11.26 16.62 14.68
C SER A 266 11.42 17.60 13.51
N VAL A 267 10.32 18.07 12.91
CA VAL A 267 10.35 19.12 11.89
C VAL A 267 10.64 20.48 12.52
N ILE A 268 9.96 20.82 13.63
CA ILE A 268 10.16 22.10 14.34
C ILE A 268 11.61 22.27 14.81
N THR A 269 12.23 21.20 15.31
CA THR A 269 13.62 21.19 15.78
C THR A 269 14.65 20.97 14.67
N GLN A 270 14.20 20.83 13.42
CA GLN A 270 15.03 20.57 12.23
C GLN A 270 15.82 19.24 12.30
N GLU A 271 15.37 18.27 13.09
CA GLU A 271 15.86 16.89 13.00
C GLU A 271 15.43 16.25 11.65
N ILE A 272 14.25 16.63 11.15
CA ILE A 272 13.79 16.33 9.79
C ILE A 272 13.60 17.67 9.07
N GLU A 273 14.26 17.84 7.92
CA GLU A 273 14.03 19.00 7.07
C GLU A 273 12.58 19.03 6.56
N GLU A 274 11.92 20.19 6.67
CA GLU A 274 10.51 20.37 6.24
C GLU A 274 10.31 20.01 4.76
N SER A 275 11.31 20.30 3.91
CA SER A 275 11.34 19.93 2.48
C SER A 275 11.12 18.43 2.23
N ILE A 276 11.61 17.56 3.13
CA ILE A 276 11.42 16.11 3.04
C ILE A 276 9.94 15.75 3.20
N ILE A 277 9.21 16.45 4.08
CA ILE A 277 7.78 16.25 4.31
C ILE A 277 6.99 16.85 3.14
N ASP A 278 7.35 18.06 2.68
CA ASP A 278 6.70 18.72 1.55
C ASP A 278 6.71 17.87 0.29
N GLU A 279 7.85 17.24 -0.04
CA GLU A 279 7.93 16.36 -1.20
C GLU A 279 6.97 15.17 -1.11
N LYS A 280 6.80 14.60 0.08
CA LYS A 280 5.90 13.47 0.35
C LYS A 280 4.45 13.90 0.21
N VAL A 281 4.09 15.01 0.88
CA VAL A 281 2.76 15.60 0.81
C VAL A 281 2.41 15.97 -0.63
N LEU A 282 3.36 16.51 -1.41
CA LEU A 282 3.14 16.83 -2.82
C LEU A 282 2.79 15.60 -3.66
N ARG A 283 3.43 14.43 -3.44
CA ARG A 283 3.07 13.18 -4.13
C ARG A 283 1.65 12.75 -3.76
N VAL A 284 1.29 12.83 -2.49
CA VAL A 284 -0.06 12.49 -2.00
C VAL A 284 -1.13 13.44 -2.55
N LEU A 285 -0.86 14.74 -2.60
CA LEU A 285 -1.77 15.73 -3.17
C LEU A 285 -1.96 15.54 -4.68
N LYS A 286 -0.88 15.28 -5.42
CA LYS A 286 -0.96 14.94 -6.87
C LYS A 286 -1.82 13.71 -7.09
N LEU A 287 -1.67 12.67 -6.27
CA LEU A 287 -2.51 11.48 -6.32
C LEU A 287 -3.98 11.80 -6.03
N LYS A 288 -4.26 12.58 -4.99
CA LYS A 288 -5.64 13.00 -4.64
C LYS A 288 -6.28 13.83 -5.76
N ILE A 289 -5.53 14.71 -6.42
CA ILE A 289 -5.99 15.51 -7.57
C ILE A 289 -6.27 14.60 -8.77
N LYS A 290 -5.36 13.67 -9.10
CA LYS A 290 -5.53 12.68 -10.19
C LYS A 290 -6.88 11.94 -10.10
N TYR A 291 -7.34 11.67 -8.88
CA TYR A 291 -8.59 10.95 -8.62
C TYR A 291 -9.77 11.87 -8.27
N ASN A 292 -9.66 13.18 -8.49
CA ASN A 292 -10.70 14.18 -8.21
C ASN A 292 -11.20 14.12 -6.75
N LEU A 293 -10.32 13.80 -5.81
CA LEU A 293 -10.64 13.79 -4.38
C LEU A 293 -10.56 15.18 -3.77
N ILE A 294 -9.75 16.06 -4.37
CA ILE A 294 -9.63 17.48 -4.01
C ILE A 294 -10.19 18.28 -5.17
N ASP A 295 -11.13 19.18 -4.88
CA ASP A 295 -11.59 20.17 -5.85
C ASP A 295 -10.49 21.21 -6.09
N THR A 296 -10.07 21.36 -7.34
CA THR A 296 -9.06 22.33 -7.76
C THR A 296 -9.66 23.45 -8.59
N THR A 297 -10.99 23.47 -8.74
CA THR A 297 -11.70 24.55 -9.42
C THR A 297 -11.40 25.85 -8.67
N PRO A 298 -10.87 26.89 -9.34
CA PRO A 298 -10.71 28.20 -8.72
C PRO A 298 -12.07 28.67 -8.22
N VAL A 299 -12.16 29.10 -6.97
CA VAL A 299 -13.34 29.82 -6.51
C VAL A 299 -13.37 31.12 -7.32
N GLU A 300 -14.32 31.25 -8.25
CA GLU A 300 -14.59 32.54 -8.89
C GLU A 300 -14.96 33.53 -7.77
N ASN A 301 -14.12 34.56 -7.60
CA ASN A 301 -14.38 35.67 -6.68
C ASN A 301 -15.50 36.56 -7.23
#